data_AF-A0A1V5YAY3-F1
#
_entry.id   AF-A0A1V5YAY3-F1
#
_cell.length_a   1.000
_cell.length_b   1.000
_cell.length_c   1.000
_cell.angle_alpha   90.00
_cell.angle_beta   90.00
_cell.angle_gamma   90.00
#
_symmetry.space_group_name_H-M   'P 1'
#
loop_
_entity.id
_entity.type
_entity.pdbx_description
1 polymer ?
#
loop_
_entity_poly.entity_id
_entity_poly.type
_entity_poly.pdbx_seq_one_letter_code
_entity_poly.pdbx_strand_id
1 'polypeptide(L)'
;MGKDTKTVRWVGLALAVVGGLLIIKGITDMHVPLVLVPVHTWTPEPIVPTRTPVVAQSLPPTMQSGPVTDQSWTPVASPSPTVGPPPGSIDSATPTDVFSTQTPVSPAVDTNGTRVLEQPDSTSSSVAAHAVTEADRWRIGVSLPYGAGRDDNLAALGVGWVMDWNVRASVDLSDGIDYAQTVRMGGGVLRPEADVLTSAAGARPGSLWLISNEPDVRWQDNVTPEVYARLYHEAYTAIKLGDPTAQIAAGGISQPSDLRLRYLDLALQSYQDQFGAVLPAQVWHIHNYMLREERDSWGVDIPPGIADNAGALYSIADSGNLALFQDQIWAFRRWMASRGYGGRPLVVSEFGVPMPEDYGFPPDVMAEFLGETWRFFLTASDASLGDPNDGGRLVQRWCWFSLAYPEYPTGDLVERDRGAWTQLGLVWLSMMPR
;
A
#
# COMPACT_ATOMS: atom_id res chain seq x y z
N MET A 1 -44.38 65.66 23.35
CA MET A 1 -43.89 64.64 24.31
C MET A 1 -42.68 63.94 23.72
N GLY A 2 -41.46 64.30 24.12
CA GLY A 2 -40.28 63.48 23.82
C GLY A 2 -40.16 62.41 24.89
N LYS A 3 -40.15 61.11 24.52
CA LYS A 3 -39.83 60.03 25.46
C LYS A 3 -38.36 59.68 25.36
N ASP A 4 -37.76 59.42 26.53
CA ASP A 4 -36.31 59.40 26.72
C ASP A 4 -35.62 58.24 25.99
N THR A 5 -34.80 58.56 24.98
CA THR A 5 -34.03 57.59 24.21
C THR A 5 -32.74 57.15 24.89
N LYS A 6 -32.33 57.78 26.00
CA LYS A 6 -31.12 57.40 26.75
C LYS A 6 -31.33 56.13 27.57
N THR A 7 -32.49 55.99 28.21
CA THR A 7 -32.80 54.84 29.09
C THR A 7 -32.78 53.51 28.34
N VAL A 8 -33.31 53.48 27.11
CA VAL A 8 -33.34 52.27 26.26
C VAL A 8 -31.92 51.81 25.88
N ARG A 9 -31.01 52.76 25.59
CA ARG A 9 -29.61 52.44 25.26
C ARG A 9 -28.84 51.81 26.44
N TRP A 10 -29.08 52.27 27.66
CA TRP A 10 -28.42 51.69 28.85
C TRP A 10 -28.90 50.28 29.18
N VAL A 11 -30.19 49.99 29.03
CA VAL A 11 -30.73 48.63 29.23
C VAL A 11 -30.18 47.65 28.19
N GLY A 12 -30.11 48.07 26.91
CA GLY A 12 -29.52 47.25 25.85
C GLY A 12 -28.03 46.93 26.09
N LEU A 13 -27.25 47.92 26.52
CA LEU A 13 -25.83 47.74 26.83
C LEU A 13 -25.63 46.81 28.05
N ALA A 14 -26.44 46.95 29.10
CA ALA A 14 -26.37 46.09 30.28
C ALA A 14 -26.68 44.63 29.94
N LEU A 15 -27.70 44.37 29.12
CA LEU A 15 -28.04 43.02 28.66
C LEU A 15 -26.95 42.41 27.77
N ALA A 16 -26.31 43.21 26.91
CA ALA A 16 -25.18 42.74 26.09
C ALA A 16 -23.95 42.38 26.95
N VAL A 17 -23.63 43.17 27.98
CA VAL A 17 -22.51 42.88 28.90
C VAL A 17 -22.79 41.65 29.76
N VAL A 18 -24.02 41.49 30.29
CA VAL A 18 -24.41 40.28 31.04
C VAL A 18 -24.41 39.04 30.14
N GLY A 19 -24.91 39.14 28.91
CA GLY A 19 -24.84 38.05 27.93
C GLY A 19 -23.40 37.65 27.61
N GLY A 20 -22.52 38.62 27.34
CA GLY A 20 -21.10 38.38 27.10
C GLY A 20 -20.38 37.72 28.29
N LEU A 21 -20.65 38.17 29.51
CA LEU A 21 -20.07 37.57 30.73
C LEU A 21 -20.59 36.14 30.99
N LEU A 22 -21.86 35.84 30.68
CA LEU A 22 -22.40 34.48 30.77
C LEU A 22 -21.80 33.55 29.70
N ILE A 23 -21.56 34.05 28.49
CA ILE A 23 -20.88 33.29 27.42
C ILE A 23 -19.41 33.01 27.82
N ILE A 24 -18.67 34.03 28.27
CA ILE A 24 -17.28 33.87 28.71
C ILE A 24 -17.19 32.88 29.88
N LYS A 25 -18.08 32.97 30.88
CA LYS A 25 -18.09 32.03 32.00
C LYS A 25 -18.49 30.61 31.58
N GLY A 26 -19.44 30.46 30.65
CA GLY A 26 -19.79 29.16 30.06
C GLY A 26 -18.61 28.50 29.34
N ILE A 27 -17.74 29.30 28.71
CA ILE A 27 -16.52 28.82 28.04
C ILE A 27 -15.44 28.42 29.07
N THR A 28 -15.27 29.14 30.19
CA THR A 28 -14.27 28.79 31.21
C THR A 28 -14.65 27.60 32.08
N ASP A 29 -15.95 27.43 32.37
CA ASP A 29 -16.44 26.35 33.24
C ASP A 29 -16.64 25.01 32.46
N MET A 30 -16.51 25.02 31.12
CA MET A 30 -16.49 23.80 30.28
C MET A 30 -15.17 23.05 30.38
N HIS A 31 -14.87 22.50 31.55
CA HIS A 31 -13.99 21.33 31.68
C HIS A 31 -14.68 20.10 31.08
N VAL A 32 -14.71 20.03 29.75
CA VAL A 32 -14.96 18.76 29.05
C VAL A 32 -13.78 17.86 29.41
N PRO A 33 -13.99 16.73 30.12
CA PRO A 33 -12.89 15.80 30.34
C PRO A 33 -12.39 15.33 28.98
N LEU A 34 -11.08 15.34 28.76
CA LEU A 34 -10.47 14.82 27.54
C LEU A 34 -10.57 13.28 27.57
N VAL A 35 -11.78 12.78 27.36
CA VAL A 35 -12.02 11.37 27.08
C VAL A 35 -11.34 11.11 25.75
N LEU A 36 -10.13 10.57 25.84
CA LEU A 36 -9.52 9.77 24.77
C LEU A 36 -10.45 8.57 24.55
N VAL A 37 -11.52 8.80 23.79
CA VAL A 37 -12.25 7.73 23.12
C VAL A 37 -11.21 7.08 22.23
N PRO A 38 -10.81 5.82 22.47
CA PRO A 38 -9.91 5.15 21.55
C PRO A 38 -10.60 5.16 20.19
N VAL A 39 -9.89 5.65 19.16
CA VAL A 39 -10.35 5.44 17.78
C VAL A 39 -10.33 3.93 17.60
N HIS A 40 -11.51 3.32 17.62
CA HIS A 40 -11.65 1.88 17.40
C HIS A 40 -11.38 1.58 15.92
N THR A 41 -10.10 1.52 15.57
CA THR A 41 -9.58 0.83 14.39
C THR A 41 -9.88 -0.65 14.53
N TRP A 42 -11.14 -1.00 14.24
CA TRP A 42 -11.48 -2.35 13.82
C TRP A 42 -10.73 -2.62 12.52
N THR A 43 -9.57 -3.27 12.60
CA THR A 43 -9.02 -4.01 11.47
C THR A 43 -9.93 -5.24 11.29
N PRO A 44 -10.88 -5.24 10.34
CA PRO A 44 -11.99 -6.18 10.33
C PRO A 44 -11.57 -7.44 9.58
N GLU A 45 -11.00 -8.36 10.35
CA GLU A 45 -10.30 -9.59 9.93
C GLU A 45 -8.92 -9.28 9.29
N PRO A 46 -7.92 -10.16 9.48
CA PRO A 46 -6.54 -9.66 9.54
C PRO A 46 -5.73 -9.90 8.26
N ILE A 47 -5.02 -8.86 7.82
CA ILE A 47 -3.95 -8.94 6.80
C ILE A 47 -2.90 -10.01 7.19
N VAL A 48 -2.60 -10.12 8.48
CA VAL A 48 -1.72 -11.13 9.08
C VAL A 48 -2.55 -12.37 9.47
N PRO A 49 -2.22 -13.59 9.02
CA PRO A 49 -3.00 -14.78 9.38
C PRO A 49 -3.06 -14.97 10.89
N THR A 50 -4.26 -15.25 11.41
CA THR A 50 -4.54 -15.39 12.85
C THR A 50 -3.55 -16.34 13.51
N ARG A 51 -2.81 -15.83 14.51
CA ARG A 51 -1.94 -16.66 15.37
C ARG A 51 -2.77 -17.78 15.99
N THR A 52 -2.61 -19.01 15.52
CA THR A 52 -2.98 -20.20 16.30
C THR A 52 -2.17 -20.12 17.59
N PRO A 53 -2.78 -19.97 18.78
CA PRO A 53 -2.01 -19.89 20.00
C PRO A 53 -1.26 -21.20 20.16
N VAL A 54 0.08 -21.12 20.27
CA VAL A 54 0.89 -22.26 20.69
C VAL A 54 0.50 -22.54 22.13
N VAL A 55 -0.47 -23.44 22.31
CA VAL A 55 -0.76 -24.05 23.60
C VAL A 55 0.52 -24.77 23.98
N ALA A 56 1.32 -24.13 24.82
CA ALA A 56 2.50 -24.72 25.41
C ALA A 56 2.06 -26.05 26.03
N GLN A 57 2.50 -27.16 25.44
CA GLN A 57 2.12 -28.48 25.92
C GLN A 57 2.66 -28.62 27.33
N SER A 58 1.75 -28.48 28.31
CA SER A 58 2.07 -28.76 29.70
C SER A 58 2.54 -30.20 29.76
N LEU A 59 3.82 -30.37 30.08
CA LEU A 59 4.46 -31.69 30.15
C LEU A 59 3.56 -32.61 30.99
N PRO A 60 3.05 -33.72 30.43
CA PRO A 60 2.11 -34.55 31.16
C PRO A 60 2.76 -35.04 32.45
N PRO A 61 2.07 -34.99 33.60
CA PRO A 61 2.66 -35.37 34.87
C PRO A 61 3.13 -36.82 34.81
N THR A 62 4.34 -37.07 35.34
CA THR A 62 5.08 -38.33 35.19
C THR A 62 4.27 -39.55 35.62
N MET A 63 3.63 -40.20 34.66
CA MET A 63 2.90 -41.46 34.87
C MET A 63 3.88 -42.56 35.28
N GLN A 64 3.64 -43.17 36.45
CA GLN A 64 4.39 -44.34 36.89
C GLN A 64 4.03 -45.57 36.05
N SER A 65 5.01 -46.45 35.84
CA SER A 65 4.85 -47.66 35.03
C SER A 65 3.88 -48.67 35.65
N GLY A 66 2.74 -48.90 34.99
CA GLY A 66 1.83 -50.03 35.20
C GLY A 66 1.87 -51.02 34.02
N PRO A 67 1.52 -52.31 34.21
CA PRO A 67 1.79 -53.34 33.21
C PRO A 67 0.85 -53.32 32.00
N VAL A 68 1.38 -53.77 30.87
CA VAL A 68 0.68 -53.93 29.59
C VAL A 68 -0.40 -55.01 29.66
N THR A 69 -1.58 -54.72 29.12
CA THR A 69 -2.54 -55.73 28.66
C THR A 69 -2.76 -55.60 27.16
N ASP A 70 -2.79 -56.75 26.48
CA ASP A 70 -2.78 -56.87 25.02
C ASP A 70 -4.19 -56.72 24.43
N GLN A 71 -4.34 -55.90 23.39
CA GLN A 71 -5.52 -55.87 22.53
C GLN A 71 -5.13 -55.65 21.06
N SER A 72 -5.36 -56.69 20.27
CA SER A 72 -5.08 -56.76 18.84
C SER A 72 -5.97 -55.83 18.01
N TRP A 73 -5.34 -54.96 17.20
CA TRP A 73 -6.01 -54.24 16.12
C TRP A 73 -5.82 -54.95 14.78
N THR A 74 -6.91 -55.20 14.07
CA THR A 74 -6.90 -55.75 12.70
C THR A 74 -6.95 -54.61 11.66
N PRO A 75 -6.08 -54.62 10.63
CA PRO A 75 -6.14 -53.63 9.56
C PRO A 75 -7.27 -53.96 8.57
N VAL A 76 -8.13 -52.98 8.29
CA VAL A 76 -9.12 -53.04 7.21
C VAL A 76 -8.55 -52.34 5.97
N ALA A 77 -8.71 -52.96 4.79
CA ALA A 77 -8.10 -52.52 3.54
C ALA A 77 -8.93 -51.46 2.78
N SER A 78 -8.24 -50.70 1.94
CA SER A 78 -8.78 -49.61 1.10
C SER A 78 -9.63 -50.10 -0.08
N PRO A 79 -10.54 -49.25 -0.60
CA PRO A 79 -10.95 -49.27 -2.00
C PRO A 79 -10.07 -48.33 -2.86
N SER A 80 -9.74 -48.74 -4.08
CA SER A 80 -9.00 -47.93 -5.08
C SER A 80 -9.94 -47.07 -5.94
N PRO A 81 -9.48 -45.94 -6.52
CA PRO A 81 -10.25 -45.16 -7.48
C PRO A 81 -10.33 -45.84 -8.86
N THR A 82 -11.47 -45.74 -9.52
CA THR A 82 -11.75 -46.34 -10.84
C THR A 82 -11.28 -45.44 -11.98
N VAL A 83 -10.63 -46.02 -13.00
CA VAL A 83 -10.24 -45.33 -14.24
C VAL A 83 -11.36 -45.44 -15.29
N GLY A 84 -11.70 -44.34 -15.97
CA GLY A 84 -12.64 -44.29 -17.10
C GLY A 84 -11.94 -44.15 -18.46
N PRO A 85 -12.50 -44.71 -19.56
CA PRO A 85 -11.89 -44.67 -20.90
C PRO A 85 -12.31 -43.43 -21.73
N PRO A 86 -11.53 -43.03 -22.76
CA PRO A 86 -11.79 -41.85 -23.57
C PRO A 86 -12.50 -42.12 -24.93
N PRO A 87 -13.32 -41.17 -25.41
CA PRO A 87 -13.48 -40.83 -26.83
C PRO A 87 -12.68 -39.54 -27.17
N GLY A 88 -12.40 -39.17 -28.42
CA GLY A 88 -12.62 -39.82 -29.72
C GLY A 88 -12.21 -38.83 -30.84
N SER A 89 -11.53 -39.29 -31.89
CA SER A 89 -10.87 -38.44 -32.90
C SER A 89 -11.77 -38.01 -34.06
N ILE A 90 -11.66 -36.75 -34.52
CA ILE A 90 -12.17 -36.24 -35.80
C ILE A 90 -11.12 -35.27 -36.41
N ASP A 91 -10.97 -35.28 -37.73
CA ASP A 91 -9.87 -34.63 -38.49
C ASP A 91 -10.17 -33.21 -39.06
N SER A 92 -9.09 -32.54 -39.51
CA SER A 92 -9.02 -31.41 -40.46
C SER A 92 -9.46 -30.02 -39.95
N ALA A 93 -8.83 -28.90 -40.36
CA ALA A 93 -7.98 -28.64 -41.52
C ALA A 93 -6.85 -27.58 -41.29
N THR A 94 -5.88 -27.52 -42.21
CA THR A 94 -4.76 -26.55 -42.28
C THR A 94 -5.20 -25.19 -42.90
N PRO A 95 -4.49 -24.06 -42.62
CA PRO A 95 -3.24 -23.69 -43.34
C PRO A 95 -2.09 -23.24 -42.40
N THR A 96 -0.79 -23.39 -42.68
CA THR A 96 0.09 -22.55 -43.55
C THR A 96 -0.13 -21.03 -43.41
N ASP A 97 0.88 -20.15 -43.27
CA ASP A 97 2.35 -20.26 -43.06
C ASP A 97 2.88 -18.85 -42.65
N VAL A 98 4.10 -18.51 -42.20
CA VAL A 98 5.43 -19.17 -42.03
C VAL A 98 6.14 -18.51 -40.81
N PHE A 99 7.09 -19.16 -40.12
CA PHE A 99 8.14 -18.45 -39.35
C PHE A 99 9.48 -19.22 -39.25
N SER A 100 10.60 -18.48 -39.20
CA SER A 100 11.96 -18.99 -39.37
C SER A 100 12.54 -19.72 -38.15
N THR A 101 13.20 -20.84 -38.38
CA THR A 101 13.99 -21.57 -37.37
C THR A 101 15.29 -20.84 -37.01
N GLN A 102 15.56 -20.67 -35.71
CA GLN A 102 16.93 -20.55 -35.19
C GLN A 102 17.26 -21.74 -34.29
N THR A 103 18.51 -22.20 -34.34
CA THR A 103 18.95 -23.45 -33.72
C THR A 103 19.14 -23.30 -32.21
N PRO A 104 18.61 -24.21 -31.37
CA PRO A 104 18.94 -24.23 -29.95
C PRO A 104 20.38 -24.75 -29.73
N VAL A 105 21.15 -24.05 -28.91
CA VAL A 105 22.48 -24.51 -28.46
C VAL A 105 22.30 -25.39 -27.22
N SER A 106 22.74 -26.64 -27.28
CA SER A 106 22.74 -27.54 -26.13
C SER A 106 23.79 -27.14 -25.09
N PRO A 107 23.48 -27.15 -23.78
CA PRO A 107 24.50 -27.03 -22.74
C PRO A 107 25.39 -28.28 -22.70
N ALA A 108 26.64 -28.11 -22.28
CA ALA A 108 27.57 -29.22 -22.06
C ALA A 108 27.21 -30.01 -20.79
N VAL A 109 27.47 -31.32 -20.81
CA VAL A 109 27.33 -32.21 -19.66
C VAL A 109 28.72 -32.64 -19.19
N ASP A 110 29.03 -32.46 -17.91
CA ASP A 110 30.27 -32.95 -17.30
C ASP A 110 30.02 -34.22 -16.46
N THR A 111 31.02 -35.08 -16.37
CA THR A 111 30.84 -36.52 -16.13
C THR A 111 31.04 -36.93 -14.67
N ASN A 112 30.16 -36.49 -13.76
CA ASN A 112 30.18 -37.00 -12.37
C ASN A 112 28.83 -37.15 -11.64
N GLY A 113 27.70 -37.13 -12.37
CA GLY A 113 26.47 -37.86 -11.99
C GLY A 113 25.77 -37.52 -10.66
N THR A 114 26.14 -36.43 -9.99
CA THR A 114 25.67 -36.12 -8.62
C THR A 114 25.00 -34.76 -8.60
N ARG A 115 23.69 -34.74 -8.29
CA ARG A 115 22.90 -33.49 -8.23
C ARG A 115 23.13 -32.78 -6.90
N VAL A 116 24.21 -32.02 -6.81
CA VAL A 116 24.36 -30.99 -5.76
C VAL A 116 23.34 -29.88 -6.03
N LEU A 117 22.64 -29.44 -4.99
CA LEU A 117 21.90 -28.18 -5.03
C LEU A 117 22.90 -27.07 -4.67
N GLU A 118 23.40 -26.34 -5.67
CA GLU A 118 24.16 -25.12 -5.44
C GLU A 118 23.22 -24.04 -4.88
N GLN A 119 23.11 -24.03 -3.55
CA GLN A 119 22.73 -22.84 -2.80
C GLN A 119 23.79 -21.77 -3.10
N PRO A 120 23.42 -20.58 -3.62
CA PRO A 120 24.40 -19.55 -3.93
C PRO A 120 25.14 -19.11 -2.67
N ASP A 121 26.46 -18.99 -2.77
CA ASP A 121 27.31 -18.65 -1.62
C ASP A 121 26.87 -17.34 -0.96
N SER A 122 26.76 -17.36 0.36
CA SER A 122 26.47 -16.19 1.19
C SER A 122 27.70 -15.27 1.36
N THR A 123 28.34 -14.89 0.24
CA THR A 123 29.30 -13.80 0.23
C THR A 123 28.59 -12.51 0.60
N SER A 124 29.02 -11.87 1.70
CA SER A 124 28.43 -10.64 2.21
C SER A 124 28.59 -9.47 1.23
N SER A 125 27.62 -9.30 0.33
CA SER A 125 27.50 -8.11 -0.51
C SER A 125 27.24 -6.90 0.39
N SER A 126 28.00 -5.82 0.19
CA SER A 126 27.91 -4.66 1.07
C SER A 126 26.67 -3.81 0.76
N VAL A 127 25.79 -3.66 1.76
CA VAL A 127 24.64 -2.72 1.73
C VAL A 127 25.10 -1.29 1.34
N ALA A 128 26.35 -0.94 1.63
CA ALA A 128 27.02 0.31 1.23
C ALA A 128 27.17 0.54 -0.29
N ALA A 129 26.81 -0.41 -1.16
CA ALA A 129 26.95 -0.27 -2.61
C ALA A 129 25.86 0.60 -3.29
N HIS A 130 24.74 0.89 -2.60
CA HIS A 130 23.54 1.48 -3.20
C HIS A 130 23.09 2.78 -2.50
N ALA A 131 24.05 3.60 -2.08
CA ALA A 131 23.80 4.88 -1.41
C ALA A 131 22.98 5.84 -2.30
N VAL A 132 21.99 6.49 -1.68
CA VAL A 132 21.13 7.49 -2.30
C VAL A 132 21.93 8.77 -2.59
N THR A 133 21.72 9.38 -3.75
CA THR A 133 22.30 10.70 -4.05
C THR A 133 21.40 11.82 -3.57
N GLU A 134 21.96 13.01 -3.29
CA GLU A 134 21.16 14.22 -3.02
C GLU A 134 20.15 14.52 -4.14
N ALA A 135 20.48 14.17 -5.39
CA ALA A 135 19.61 14.33 -6.56
C ALA A 135 18.50 13.28 -6.66
N ASP A 136 18.47 12.26 -5.80
CA ASP A 136 17.45 11.22 -5.73
C ASP A 136 16.56 11.31 -4.47
N ARG A 137 16.88 12.17 -3.49
CA ARG A 137 16.07 12.32 -2.24
C ARG A 137 14.59 12.61 -2.52
N TRP A 138 14.27 13.41 -3.55
CA TRP A 138 12.89 13.74 -3.96
C TRP A 138 12.01 12.51 -4.25
N ARG A 139 12.62 11.36 -4.59
CA ARG A 139 11.93 10.10 -4.86
C ARG A 139 11.42 9.42 -3.58
N ILE A 140 12.12 9.64 -2.47
CA ILE A 140 12.01 8.83 -1.26
C ILE A 140 11.05 9.50 -0.29
N GLY A 141 10.05 8.74 0.16
CA GLY A 141 9.13 9.17 1.19
C GLY A 141 8.89 8.12 2.24
N VAL A 142 8.23 8.56 3.31
CA VAL A 142 7.78 7.74 4.42
C VAL A 142 6.33 8.08 4.76
N SER A 143 5.52 7.07 5.07
CA SER A 143 4.14 7.27 5.49
C SER A 143 4.06 7.60 7.00
N LEU A 144 3.11 8.45 7.37
CA LEU A 144 3.00 9.02 8.73
C LEU A 144 1.65 8.67 9.39
N PRO A 145 1.49 7.46 9.98
CA PRO A 145 0.22 7.00 10.59
C PRO A 145 -0.41 7.89 11.65
N TYR A 146 0.35 8.84 12.21
CA TYR A 146 -0.12 9.78 13.24
C TYR A 146 -0.12 11.25 12.80
N GLY A 147 0.08 11.51 11.50
CA GLY A 147 -0.18 12.77 10.82
C GLY A 147 1.04 13.69 10.61
N ALA A 148 1.13 14.29 9.41
CA ALA A 148 2.13 15.26 8.97
C ALA A 148 1.96 16.63 9.66
N GLY A 149 2.18 16.66 10.97
CA GLY A 149 2.06 17.85 11.82
C GLY A 149 2.82 17.70 13.15
N ARG A 150 3.95 16.99 13.11
CA ARG A 150 4.87 16.74 14.22
C ARG A 150 6.30 16.83 13.69
N ASP A 151 7.22 17.28 14.55
CA ASP A 151 8.65 17.26 14.25
C ASP A 151 9.21 15.85 14.47
N ASP A 152 8.88 14.96 13.54
CA ASP A 152 9.24 13.54 13.57
C ASP A 152 10.69 13.28 13.08
N ASN A 153 11.58 14.28 13.20
CA ASN A 153 12.97 14.26 12.68
C ASN A 153 13.06 13.90 11.18
N LEU A 154 12.08 14.27 10.36
CA LEU A 154 12.02 13.93 8.93
C LEU A 154 13.27 14.38 8.15
N ALA A 155 13.88 15.50 8.54
CA ALA A 155 15.14 15.99 7.98
C ALA A 155 16.31 15.00 8.17
N ALA A 156 16.33 14.21 9.25
CA ALA A 156 17.35 13.18 9.48
C ALA A 156 17.14 11.96 8.55
N LEU A 157 15.88 11.61 8.25
CA LEU A 157 15.56 10.56 7.28
C LEU A 157 15.89 10.94 5.83
N GLY A 158 16.19 12.21 5.53
CA GLY A 158 16.54 12.68 4.19
C GLY A 158 15.43 12.47 3.15
N VAL A 159 14.18 12.32 3.58
CA VAL A 159 13.03 12.15 2.69
C VAL A 159 12.75 13.42 1.89
N GLY A 160 12.38 13.26 0.64
CA GLY A 160 11.89 14.34 -0.20
C GLY A 160 10.37 14.46 -0.24
N TRP A 161 9.63 13.52 0.36
CA TRP A 161 8.17 13.62 0.51
C TRP A 161 7.60 12.78 1.66
N VAL A 162 6.36 13.08 2.06
CA VAL A 162 5.57 12.29 3.02
C VAL A 162 4.09 12.23 2.62
N MET A 163 3.35 11.32 3.25
CA MET A 163 1.88 11.28 3.20
C MET A 163 1.31 10.78 4.53
N ASP A 164 0.05 11.11 4.83
CA ASP A 164 -0.67 10.56 6.00
C ASP A 164 -2.12 10.14 5.69
N TRP A 165 -2.40 9.81 4.43
CA TRP A 165 -3.73 9.41 3.95
C TRP A 165 -4.84 10.49 4.04
N ASN A 166 -4.50 11.76 4.34
CA ASN A 166 -5.46 12.88 4.32
C ASN A 166 -5.20 13.89 3.18
N VAL A 167 -6.18 14.78 3.00
CA VAL A 167 -6.02 16.06 2.26
C VAL A 167 -5.72 17.19 3.25
N ARG A 168 -4.70 17.98 2.95
CA ARG A 168 -4.18 19.06 3.80
C ARG A 168 -3.86 20.32 3.01
N ALA A 169 -4.68 21.35 3.20
CA ALA A 169 -4.49 22.70 2.65
C ALA A 169 -3.23 23.40 3.21
N SER A 170 -2.74 23.00 4.39
CA SER A 170 -1.44 23.38 4.94
C SER A 170 -0.84 22.22 5.74
N VAL A 171 0.49 22.20 5.84
CA VAL A 171 1.30 21.29 6.65
C VAL A 171 2.44 22.08 7.28
N ASP A 172 2.97 21.60 8.39
CA ASP A 172 4.21 22.09 8.99
C ASP A 172 5.30 21.04 8.71
N LEU A 173 6.12 21.30 7.69
CA LEU A 173 7.17 20.41 7.18
C LEU A 173 8.42 21.24 6.87
N SER A 174 9.60 20.62 6.96
CA SER A 174 10.87 21.24 6.58
C SER A 174 10.92 21.59 5.08
N ASP A 175 11.63 22.66 4.74
CA ASP A 175 11.89 23.06 3.35
C ASP A 175 12.45 21.89 2.53
N GLY A 176 11.86 21.63 1.36
CA GLY A 176 12.25 20.55 0.45
C GLY A 176 11.53 19.22 0.64
N ILE A 177 10.65 19.09 1.64
CA ILE A 177 9.80 17.91 1.82
C ILE A 177 8.39 18.16 1.23
N ASP A 178 8.05 17.48 0.13
CA ASP A 178 6.69 17.49 -0.40
C ASP A 178 5.69 16.81 0.55
N TYR A 179 4.42 17.16 0.42
CA TYR A 179 3.31 16.38 0.98
C TYR A 179 2.42 15.87 -0.15
N ALA A 180 2.28 14.55 -0.29
CA ALA A 180 1.33 13.96 -1.21
C ALA A 180 -0.07 13.92 -0.58
N GLN A 181 -1.03 14.56 -1.25
CA GLN A 181 -2.43 14.59 -0.86
C GLN A 181 -3.04 13.22 -1.13
N THR A 182 -3.85 12.68 -0.21
CA THR A 182 -4.60 11.43 -0.44
C THR A 182 -6.09 11.69 -0.32
N VAL A 183 -6.85 11.47 -1.38
CA VAL A 183 -8.31 11.56 -1.39
C VAL A 183 -8.87 10.19 -1.09
N ARG A 184 -9.44 9.98 0.09
CA ARG A 184 -10.07 8.71 0.46
C ARG A 184 -11.46 8.61 -0.19
N MET A 185 -11.89 7.39 -0.51
CA MET A 185 -13.25 7.07 -0.93
C MET A 185 -13.89 6.23 0.18
N GLY A 186 -15.00 6.66 0.78
CA GLY A 186 -15.50 6.00 1.99
C GLY A 186 -17.01 5.86 2.02
N GLY A 187 -17.51 4.66 1.71
CA GLY A 187 -18.94 4.39 1.56
C GLY A 187 -19.52 4.91 0.24
N GLY A 188 -18.70 4.96 -0.82
CA GLY A 188 -19.11 5.42 -2.16
C GLY A 188 -19.19 6.94 -2.36
N VAL A 189 -18.60 7.72 -1.45
CA VAL A 189 -18.43 9.19 -1.54
C VAL A 189 -16.97 9.60 -1.29
N LEU A 190 -16.59 10.79 -1.74
CA LEU A 190 -15.26 11.36 -1.50
C LEU A 190 -15.08 11.76 -0.02
N ARG A 191 -13.83 11.68 0.46
CA ARG A 191 -13.43 12.17 1.78
C ARG A 191 -12.06 12.86 1.68
N PRO A 192 -11.99 14.20 1.88
CA PRO A 192 -13.11 15.13 2.09
C PRO A 192 -13.92 15.38 0.80
N GLU A 193 -15.02 16.11 0.96
CA GLU A 193 -15.94 16.50 -0.13
C GLU A 193 -15.26 17.39 -1.20
N ALA A 194 -15.85 17.45 -2.39
CA ALA A 194 -15.29 18.11 -3.57
C ALA A 194 -14.96 19.62 -3.40
N ASP A 195 -15.71 20.36 -2.59
CA ASP A 195 -15.44 21.78 -2.31
C ASP A 195 -14.18 21.97 -1.44
N VAL A 196 -13.94 21.06 -0.50
CA VAL A 196 -12.70 20.98 0.29
C VAL A 196 -11.52 20.60 -0.59
N LEU A 197 -11.68 19.64 -1.51
CA LEU A 197 -10.64 19.29 -2.50
C LEU A 197 -10.25 20.51 -3.36
N THR A 198 -11.25 21.21 -3.90
CA THR A 198 -11.07 22.44 -4.68
C THR A 198 -10.31 23.50 -3.88
N SER A 199 -10.70 23.70 -2.61
CA SER A 199 -10.09 24.70 -1.72
C SER A 199 -8.64 24.35 -1.34
N ALA A 200 -8.36 23.07 -1.07
CA ALA A 200 -7.02 22.59 -0.72
C ALA A 200 -6.06 22.56 -1.92
N ALA A 201 -6.57 22.31 -3.14
CA ALA A 201 -5.81 22.41 -4.37
C ALA A 201 -5.40 23.87 -4.66
N GLY A 202 -6.34 24.82 -4.57
CA GLY A 202 -6.03 26.25 -4.72
C GLY A 202 -5.05 26.79 -3.66
N ALA A 203 -5.00 26.18 -2.48
CA ALA A 203 -4.02 26.51 -1.45
C ALA A 203 -2.62 25.93 -1.70
N ARG A 204 -2.49 24.88 -2.54
CA ARG A 204 -1.22 24.14 -2.75
C ARG A 204 -0.99 23.74 -4.22
N PRO A 205 -0.70 24.71 -5.11
CA PRO A 205 -0.50 24.42 -6.52
C PRO A 205 0.64 23.42 -6.81
N GLY A 206 0.47 22.60 -7.86
CA GLY A 206 1.46 21.63 -8.34
C GLY A 206 1.55 20.33 -7.53
N SER A 207 0.84 20.22 -6.40
CA SER A 207 0.87 19.07 -5.49
C SER A 207 0.56 17.74 -6.19
N LEU A 208 1.13 16.65 -5.69
CA LEU A 208 0.74 15.28 -6.02
C LEU A 208 -0.55 14.90 -5.27
N TRP A 209 -1.52 14.34 -5.99
CA TRP A 209 -2.79 13.85 -5.46
C TRP A 209 -2.98 12.38 -5.77
N LEU A 210 -2.91 11.55 -4.74
CA LEU A 210 -3.22 10.12 -4.73
C LEU A 210 -4.74 9.96 -4.60
N ILE A 211 -5.38 9.25 -5.53
CA ILE A 211 -6.84 9.14 -5.59
C ILE A 211 -7.28 7.73 -5.20
N SER A 212 -7.96 7.66 -4.05
CA SER A 212 -8.19 6.48 -3.21
C SER A 212 -6.95 5.94 -2.47
N ASN A 213 -7.21 5.07 -1.50
CA ASN A 213 -6.24 4.17 -0.90
C ASN A 213 -6.88 2.78 -0.74
N GLU A 214 -6.36 1.80 -1.47
CA GLU A 214 -6.83 0.41 -1.53
C GLU A 214 -8.35 0.33 -1.78
N PRO A 215 -8.86 0.89 -2.90
CA PRO A 215 -10.28 0.85 -3.26
C PRO A 215 -10.73 -0.59 -3.59
N ASP A 216 -9.76 -1.44 -3.89
CA ASP A 216 -9.77 -2.86 -4.17
C ASP A 216 -9.68 -3.75 -2.91
N VAL A 217 -9.75 -3.17 -1.69
CA VAL A 217 -9.67 -3.90 -0.42
C VAL A 217 -10.89 -3.61 0.47
N ARG A 218 -11.55 -4.66 0.97
CA ARG A 218 -12.88 -4.57 1.61
C ARG A 218 -12.95 -3.79 2.92
N TRP A 219 -11.81 -3.60 3.61
CA TRP A 219 -11.71 -2.86 4.87
C TRP A 219 -10.98 -1.52 4.74
N GLN A 220 -10.70 -1.09 3.51
CA GLN A 220 -10.09 0.20 3.19
C GLN A 220 -11.14 1.10 2.52
N ASP A 221 -10.86 1.64 1.33
CA ASP A 221 -11.81 2.51 0.63
C ASP A 221 -13.00 1.73 0.05
N ASN A 222 -12.82 0.44 -0.28
CA ASN A 222 -13.86 -0.52 -0.61
C ASN A 222 -14.95 0.01 -1.57
N VAL A 223 -14.56 0.25 -2.83
CA VAL A 223 -15.46 0.73 -3.88
C VAL A 223 -15.35 -0.13 -5.12
N THR A 224 -16.48 -0.47 -5.76
CA THR A 224 -16.48 -1.22 -7.02
C THR A 224 -15.85 -0.38 -8.15
N PRO A 225 -15.39 -0.99 -9.27
CA PRO A 225 -14.71 -0.26 -10.34
C PRO A 225 -15.53 0.90 -10.92
N GLU A 226 -16.86 0.79 -10.95
CA GLU A 226 -17.77 1.83 -11.44
C GLU A 226 -17.88 3.01 -10.47
N VAL A 227 -17.85 2.72 -9.17
CA VAL A 227 -17.84 3.73 -8.11
C VAL A 227 -16.48 4.43 -8.05
N TYR A 228 -15.38 3.69 -8.19
CA TYR A 228 -14.04 4.27 -8.34
C TYR A 228 -13.98 5.23 -9.54
N ALA A 229 -14.44 4.78 -10.73
CA ALA A 229 -14.45 5.61 -11.93
C ALA A 229 -15.21 6.93 -11.74
N ARG A 230 -16.37 6.88 -11.09
CA ARG A 230 -17.18 8.07 -10.77
C ARG A 230 -16.45 9.02 -9.83
N LEU A 231 -15.96 8.50 -8.71
CA LEU A 231 -15.31 9.28 -7.66
C LEU A 231 -13.95 9.84 -8.14
N TYR A 232 -13.22 9.11 -8.98
CA TYR A 232 -12.04 9.63 -9.66
C TYR A 232 -12.39 10.84 -10.54
N HIS A 233 -13.46 10.79 -11.33
CA HIS A 233 -13.89 11.92 -12.16
C HIS A 233 -14.26 13.16 -11.32
N GLU A 234 -14.98 12.94 -10.22
CA GLU A 234 -15.40 13.99 -9.28
C GLU A 234 -14.19 14.65 -8.61
N ALA A 235 -13.28 13.85 -8.03
CA ALA A 235 -12.05 14.34 -7.40
C ALA A 235 -11.13 15.03 -8.40
N TYR A 236 -10.95 14.45 -9.59
CA TYR A 236 -10.17 15.04 -10.68
C TYR A 236 -10.69 16.43 -11.05
N THR A 237 -12.00 16.56 -11.23
CA THR A 237 -12.65 17.82 -11.61
C THR A 237 -12.54 18.87 -10.51
N ALA A 238 -12.75 18.49 -9.26
CA ALA A 238 -12.61 19.35 -8.09
C ALA A 238 -11.17 19.88 -7.92
N ILE A 239 -10.19 18.98 -7.95
CA ILE A 239 -8.77 19.33 -7.82
C ILE A 239 -8.34 20.25 -8.97
N LYS A 240 -8.71 19.94 -10.22
CA LYS A 240 -8.37 20.79 -11.38
C LYS A 240 -9.09 22.13 -11.43
N LEU A 241 -10.24 22.26 -10.76
CA LEU A 241 -10.93 23.55 -10.58
C LEU A 241 -10.18 24.46 -9.58
N GLY A 242 -9.59 23.87 -8.54
CA GLY A 242 -8.77 24.60 -7.56
C GLY A 242 -7.36 24.92 -8.08
N ASP A 243 -6.71 23.94 -8.71
CA ASP A 243 -5.40 24.08 -9.34
C ASP A 243 -5.28 23.22 -10.62
N PRO A 244 -5.21 23.84 -11.80
CA PRO A 244 -4.95 23.15 -13.06
C PRO A 244 -3.60 22.41 -13.12
N THR A 245 -2.60 22.81 -12.31
CA THR A 245 -1.23 22.27 -12.35
C THR A 245 -1.01 21.01 -11.51
N ALA A 246 -1.93 20.70 -10.58
CA ALA A 246 -1.89 19.56 -9.68
C ALA A 246 -1.66 18.24 -10.41
N GLN A 247 -0.80 17.36 -9.90
CA GLN A 247 -0.49 16.07 -10.51
C GLN A 247 -1.42 15.01 -9.95
N ILE A 248 -2.39 14.56 -10.74
CA ILE A 248 -3.43 13.63 -10.27
C ILE A 248 -3.07 12.19 -10.66
N ALA A 249 -2.97 11.34 -9.65
CA ALA A 249 -2.58 9.93 -9.76
C ALA A 249 -3.80 9.01 -9.69
N ALA A 250 -3.90 8.06 -10.62
CA ALA A 250 -4.90 6.99 -10.58
C ALA A 250 -4.29 5.67 -10.04
N GLY A 251 -5.15 4.70 -9.73
CA GLY A 251 -4.76 3.44 -9.12
C GLY A 251 -5.10 3.44 -7.63
N GLY A 252 -4.08 3.26 -6.78
CA GLY A 252 -4.22 3.08 -5.34
C GLY A 252 -4.47 1.63 -4.92
N ILE A 253 -4.35 0.66 -5.83
CA ILE A 253 -4.55 -0.77 -5.54
C ILE A 253 -3.49 -1.34 -4.58
N SER A 254 -3.86 -2.32 -3.76
CA SER A 254 -2.98 -2.86 -2.70
C SER A 254 -1.78 -3.68 -3.21
N GLN A 255 -1.90 -4.26 -4.41
CA GLN A 255 -0.83 -4.95 -5.13
C GLN A 255 -1.20 -5.16 -6.61
N PRO A 256 -0.26 -5.09 -7.58
CA PRO A 256 -0.57 -5.19 -9.00
C PRO A 256 -0.64 -6.65 -9.51
N SER A 257 -1.46 -7.47 -8.85
CA SER A 257 -1.80 -8.85 -9.28
C SER A 257 -2.72 -8.85 -10.52
N ASP A 258 -2.79 -9.95 -11.27
CA ASP A 258 -3.73 -10.10 -12.39
C ASP A 258 -5.19 -9.79 -12.00
N LEU A 259 -5.59 -10.14 -10.77
CA LEU A 259 -6.92 -9.89 -10.23
C LEU A 259 -7.19 -8.39 -10.06
N ARG A 260 -6.19 -7.62 -9.60
CA ARG A 260 -6.27 -6.19 -9.31
C ARG A 260 -5.98 -5.32 -10.54
N LEU A 261 -5.16 -5.80 -11.48
CA LEU A 261 -5.07 -5.26 -12.84
C LEU A 261 -6.42 -5.37 -13.58
N ARG A 262 -7.16 -6.47 -13.39
CA ARG A 262 -8.53 -6.61 -13.93
C ARG A 262 -9.53 -5.69 -13.23
N TYR A 263 -9.38 -5.41 -11.92
CA TYR A 263 -10.17 -4.36 -11.25
C TYR A 263 -9.94 -2.99 -11.90
N LEU A 264 -8.69 -2.64 -12.21
CA LEU A 264 -8.37 -1.39 -12.91
C LEU A 264 -8.88 -1.38 -14.36
N ASP A 265 -8.84 -2.50 -15.10
CA ASP A 265 -9.44 -2.58 -16.44
C ASP A 265 -10.95 -2.30 -16.42
N LEU A 266 -11.68 -2.85 -15.44
CA LEU A 266 -13.10 -2.56 -15.23
C LEU A 266 -13.35 -1.09 -14.87
N ALA A 267 -12.45 -0.46 -14.10
CA ALA A 267 -12.54 0.94 -13.74
C ALA A 267 -12.28 1.87 -14.95
N LEU A 268 -11.30 1.52 -15.80
CA LEU A 268 -11.03 2.21 -17.06
C LEU A 268 -12.21 2.11 -18.03
N GLN A 269 -12.79 0.91 -18.19
CA GLN A 269 -13.99 0.68 -18.99
C GLN A 269 -15.17 1.51 -18.46
N SER A 270 -15.45 1.44 -17.16
CA SER A 270 -16.56 2.18 -16.56
C SER A 270 -16.37 3.70 -16.64
N TYR A 271 -15.14 4.21 -16.56
CA TYR A 271 -14.87 5.64 -16.79
C TYR A 271 -15.17 6.04 -18.24
N GLN A 272 -14.79 5.21 -19.22
CA GLN A 272 -15.09 5.43 -20.63
C GLN A 272 -16.60 5.35 -20.94
N ASP A 273 -17.34 4.48 -20.25
CA ASP A 273 -18.80 4.37 -20.40
C ASP A 273 -19.57 5.51 -19.70
N GLN A 274 -19.11 5.96 -18.52
CA GLN A 274 -19.75 7.04 -17.76
C GLN A 274 -19.46 8.44 -18.33
N PHE A 275 -18.24 8.68 -18.83
CA PHE A 275 -17.77 10.03 -19.19
C PHE A 275 -17.37 10.20 -20.67
N GLY A 276 -17.45 9.14 -21.48
CA GLY A 276 -17.16 9.20 -22.92
C GLY A 276 -15.69 9.46 -23.27
N ALA A 277 -14.78 9.38 -22.30
CA ALA A 277 -13.36 9.69 -22.47
C ALA A 277 -12.45 8.69 -21.73
N VAL A 278 -11.17 8.66 -22.09
CA VAL A 278 -10.12 7.91 -21.36
C VAL A 278 -9.85 8.57 -19.99
N LEU A 279 -9.59 7.77 -18.96
CA LEU A 279 -9.33 8.24 -17.59
C LEU A 279 -8.06 9.13 -17.56
N PRO A 280 -8.15 10.41 -17.12
CA PRO A 280 -7.07 11.40 -17.29
C PRO A 280 -5.96 11.32 -16.24
N ALA A 281 -5.45 10.11 -15.94
CA ALA A 281 -4.37 9.85 -14.98
C ALA A 281 -3.05 10.51 -15.44
N GLN A 282 -2.60 11.57 -14.76
CA GLN A 282 -1.29 12.18 -15.05
C GLN A 282 -0.14 11.33 -14.48
N VAL A 283 -0.38 10.72 -13.33
CA VAL A 283 0.49 9.79 -12.63
C VAL A 283 -0.27 8.48 -12.42
N TRP A 284 0.41 7.37 -12.17
CA TRP A 284 -0.19 6.19 -11.55
C TRP A 284 0.44 5.95 -10.18
N HIS A 285 -0.35 5.48 -9.23
CA HIS A 285 0.16 4.98 -7.96
C HIS A 285 -0.41 3.61 -7.62
N ILE A 286 0.39 2.82 -6.91
CA ILE A 286 0.07 1.48 -6.43
C ILE A 286 0.71 1.28 -5.06
N HIS A 287 0.19 0.33 -4.29
CA HIS A 287 0.97 -0.33 -3.26
C HIS A 287 1.63 -1.57 -3.88
N ASN A 288 2.75 -2.03 -3.32
CA ASN A 288 3.50 -3.17 -3.88
C ASN A 288 3.77 -4.25 -2.83
N TYR A 289 2.72 -4.66 -2.13
CA TYR A 289 2.73 -5.77 -1.19
C TYR A 289 2.63 -7.12 -1.90
N MET A 290 2.93 -8.21 -1.18
CA MET A 290 2.61 -9.58 -1.59
C MET A 290 1.77 -10.24 -0.49
N LEU A 291 0.45 -10.10 -0.62
CA LEU A 291 -0.56 -10.53 0.34
C LEU A 291 -1.63 -11.40 -0.33
N ARG A 292 -2.15 -12.38 0.43
CA ARG A 292 -3.03 -13.41 -0.11
C ARG A 292 -4.35 -12.85 -0.66
N GLU A 293 -4.72 -13.31 -1.85
CA GLU A 293 -6.00 -13.01 -2.49
C GLU A 293 -6.93 -14.22 -2.42
N GLU A 294 -7.63 -14.37 -1.31
CA GLU A 294 -8.60 -15.44 -1.08
C GLU A 294 -9.79 -14.87 -0.32
N ARG A 295 -11.02 -15.20 -0.76
CA ARG A 295 -12.24 -14.63 -0.19
C ARG A 295 -12.45 -15.10 1.25
N ASP A 296 -12.79 -14.17 2.15
CA ASP A 296 -13.04 -14.43 3.57
C ASP A 296 -11.87 -15.16 4.27
N SER A 297 -10.65 -14.78 3.89
CA SER A 297 -9.37 -15.31 4.39
C SER A 297 -8.46 -14.17 4.87
N TRP A 298 -7.23 -14.52 5.27
CA TRP A 298 -6.19 -13.52 5.55
C TRP A 298 -5.61 -12.96 4.26
N GLY A 299 -4.91 -11.82 4.36
CA GLY A 299 -4.28 -11.14 3.23
C GLY A 299 -5.06 -9.88 2.82
N VAL A 300 -5.45 -9.75 1.55
CA VAL A 300 -6.12 -8.56 0.98
C VAL A 300 -7.50 -8.85 0.36
N ASP A 301 -8.01 -10.08 0.50
CA ASP A 301 -9.28 -10.54 -0.09
C ASP A 301 -9.35 -10.31 -1.61
N ILE A 302 -10.54 -10.46 -2.18
CA ILE A 302 -10.92 -10.24 -3.58
C ILE A 302 -11.51 -8.82 -3.72
N PRO A 303 -11.14 -8.06 -4.76
CA PRO A 303 -11.66 -6.70 -4.95
C PRO A 303 -13.19 -6.62 -5.03
N PRO A 304 -13.82 -5.60 -4.42
CA PRO A 304 -15.25 -5.35 -4.51
C PRO A 304 -15.70 -5.21 -5.98
N GLY A 305 -16.83 -5.83 -6.31
CA GLY A 305 -17.34 -5.93 -7.68
C GLY A 305 -16.83 -7.15 -8.46
N ILE A 306 -15.81 -7.87 -7.96
CA ILE A 306 -15.30 -9.10 -8.59
C ILE A 306 -15.85 -10.35 -7.91
N ALA A 307 -16.31 -11.32 -8.72
CA ALA A 307 -17.06 -12.49 -8.29
C ALA A 307 -16.20 -13.73 -7.96
N ASP A 308 -14.94 -13.74 -8.39
CA ASP A 308 -13.96 -14.81 -8.16
C ASP A 308 -13.71 -15.03 -6.66
N ASN A 309 -13.17 -16.19 -6.26
CA ASN A 309 -12.91 -16.50 -4.83
C ASN A 309 -11.42 -16.59 -4.49
N ALA A 310 -10.54 -16.49 -5.49
CA ALA A 310 -9.09 -16.56 -5.35
C ALA A 310 -8.40 -15.74 -6.45
N GLY A 311 -7.18 -15.26 -6.16
CA GLY A 311 -6.25 -14.64 -7.10
C GLY A 311 -4.83 -15.11 -6.83
N ALA A 312 -3.90 -14.19 -6.59
CA ALA A 312 -2.55 -14.47 -6.10
C ALA A 312 -2.58 -15.07 -4.68
N LEU A 313 -2.47 -16.40 -4.59
CA LEU A 313 -2.48 -17.15 -3.32
C LEU A 313 -1.13 -17.13 -2.59
N TYR A 314 -0.53 -15.94 -2.44
CA TYR A 314 0.73 -15.73 -1.73
C TYR A 314 0.74 -16.37 -0.34
N SER A 315 1.90 -16.89 0.06
CA SER A 315 2.18 -17.40 1.40
C SER A 315 2.73 -16.29 2.32
N ILE A 316 2.83 -16.57 3.62
CA ILE A 316 3.43 -15.62 4.59
C ILE A 316 4.85 -15.23 4.16
N ALA A 317 5.65 -16.21 3.71
CA ALA A 317 7.03 -15.98 3.28
C ALA A 317 7.15 -15.14 2.00
N ASP A 318 6.09 -15.07 1.19
CA ASP A 318 6.10 -14.26 -0.03
C ASP A 318 6.00 -12.76 0.26
N SER A 319 5.55 -12.34 1.44
CA SER A 319 5.40 -10.93 1.80
C SER A 319 6.70 -10.13 1.82
N GLY A 320 7.86 -10.79 1.87
CA GLY A 320 9.19 -10.18 1.66
C GLY A 320 9.94 -10.68 0.41
N ASN A 321 9.26 -11.35 -0.52
CA ASN A 321 9.89 -11.99 -1.68
C ASN A 321 10.25 -10.96 -2.76
N LEU A 322 11.54 -10.60 -2.82
CA LEU A 322 12.09 -9.60 -3.74
C LEU A 322 11.82 -9.91 -5.22
N ALA A 323 11.77 -11.19 -5.64
CA ALA A 323 11.50 -11.53 -7.03
C ALA A 323 10.05 -11.17 -7.42
N LEU A 324 9.08 -11.58 -6.58
CA LEU A 324 7.67 -11.23 -6.77
C LEU A 324 7.46 -9.71 -6.70
N PHE A 325 8.15 -9.02 -5.79
CA PHE A 325 8.11 -7.56 -5.69
C PHE A 325 8.52 -6.87 -7.01
N GLN A 326 9.59 -7.35 -7.66
CA GLN A 326 10.07 -6.80 -8.93
C GLN A 326 9.15 -7.16 -10.10
N ASP A 327 8.71 -8.43 -10.19
CA ASP A 327 7.79 -8.88 -11.23
C ASP A 327 6.46 -8.12 -11.21
N GLN A 328 5.96 -7.77 -10.03
CA GLN A 328 4.78 -6.93 -9.85
C GLN A 328 4.94 -5.52 -10.46
N ILE A 329 6.10 -4.87 -10.29
CA ILE A 329 6.39 -3.58 -10.94
C ILE A 329 6.49 -3.73 -12.47
N TRP A 330 7.12 -4.81 -12.97
CA TRP A 330 7.16 -5.09 -14.41
C TRP A 330 5.78 -5.38 -15.00
N ALA A 331 4.92 -6.12 -14.29
CA ALA A 331 3.54 -6.40 -14.68
C ALA A 331 2.73 -5.10 -14.76
N PHE A 332 2.77 -4.27 -13.72
CA PHE A 332 2.09 -2.97 -13.72
C PHE A 332 2.57 -2.06 -14.86
N ARG A 333 3.87 -2.01 -15.13
CA ARG A 333 4.44 -1.22 -16.23
C ARG A 333 4.01 -1.70 -17.62
N ARG A 334 3.93 -3.03 -17.84
CA ARG A 334 3.37 -3.62 -19.08
C ARG A 334 1.87 -3.34 -19.22
N TRP A 335 1.13 -3.36 -18.11
CA TRP A 335 -0.27 -2.98 -18.05
C TRP A 335 -0.46 -1.49 -18.42
N MET A 336 0.26 -0.57 -17.78
CA MET A 336 0.27 0.86 -18.12
C MET A 336 0.52 1.10 -19.61
N ALA A 337 1.60 0.49 -20.16
CA ALA A 337 1.97 0.64 -21.57
C ALA A 337 0.85 0.18 -22.52
N SER A 338 0.28 -1.01 -22.28
CA SER A 338 -0.78 -1.58 -23.12
C SER A 338 -2.13 -0.86 -23.02
N ARG A 339 -2.36 -0.03 -21.99
CA ARG A 339 -3.55 0.84 -21.86
C ARG A 339 -3.30 2.31 -22.27
N GLY A 340 -2.13 2.66 -22.83
CA GLY A 340 -1.82 4.04 -23.26
C GLY A 340 -1.35 4.97 -22.14
N TYR A 341 -0.96 4.41 -20.99
CA TYR A 341 -0.32 5.11 -19.87
C TYR A 341 1.20 4.86 -19.77
N GLY A 342 1.79 4.15 -20.75
CA GLY A 342 3.24 3.97 -20.85
C GLY A 342 3.98 5.31 -20.83
N GLY A 343 5.15 5.35 -20.21
CA GLY A 343 5.94 6.57 -20.05
C GLY A 343 5.40 7.59 -19.04
N ARG A 344 4.24 7.38 -18.40
CA ARG A 344 3.79 8.24 -17.29
C ARG A 344 4.53 7.88 -15.98
N PRO A 345 4.66 8.80 -15.02
CA PRO A 345 5.25 8.50 -13.72
C PRO A 345 4.50 7.39 -12.98
N LEU A 346 5.27 6.51 -12.32
CA LEU A 346 4.74 5.54 -11.34
C LEU A 346 5.24 5.90 -9.94
N VAL A 347 4.31 5.95 -8.99
CA VAL A 347 4.58 6.14 -7.56
C VAL A 347 4.20 4.85 -6.83
N VAL A 348 5.15 4.22 -6.14
CA VAL A 348 4.81 3.17 -5.18
C VAL A 348 4.40 3.89 -3.89
N SER A 349 3.11 4.20 -3.74
CA SER A 349 2.61 5.02 -2.64
C SER A 349 2.63 4.32 -1.29
N GLU A 350 2.80 2.99 -1.27
CA GLU A 350 3.02 2.24 -0.04
C GLU A 350 3.73 0.91 -0.35
N PHE A 351 4.76 0.57 0.44
CA PHE A 351 5.34 -0.77 0.45
C PHE A 351 6.11 -1.01 1.74
N GLY A 352 6.29 -2.29 2.06
CA GLY A 352 6.93 -2.80 3.27
C GLY A 352 6.55 -4.26 3.44
N VAL A 353 6.71 -4.79 4.66
CA VAL A 353 6.27 -6.14 4.99
C VAL A 353 5.34 -6.08 6.22
N PRO A 354 4.01 -6.09 6.03
CA PRO A 354 3.04 -6.00 7.13
C PRO A 354 2.81 -7.36 7.79
N MET A 355 3.90 -8.08 8.09
CA MET A 355 3.91 -9.38 8.78
C MET A 355 4.82 -9.30 10.02
N PRO A 356 4.48 -9.96 11.14
CA PRO A 356 5.30 -9.95 12.35
C PRO A 356 6.71 -10.52 12.17
N GLU A 357 7.65 -10.08 13.01
CA GLU A 357 9.01 -10.66 13.12
C GLU A 357 8.97 -12.19 13.32
N ASP A 358 8.12 -12.71 14.21
CA ASP A 358 7.96 -14.14 14.50
C ASP A 358 7.36 -14.95 13.34
N TYR A 359 6.95 -14.30 12.24
CA TYR A 359 6.48 -14.95 11.01
C TYR A 359 7.59 -15.12 9.96
N GLY A 360 8.84 -14.75 10.29
CA GLY A 360 10.01 -14.90 9.42
C GLY A 360 10.61 -13.59 8.92
N PHE A 361 10.30 -12.46 9.58
CA PHE A 361 10.73 -11.12 9.17
C PHE A 361 11.53 -10.39 10.27
N PRO A 362 12.66 -10.96 10.75
CA PRO A 362 13.53 -10.28 11.70
C PRO A 362 14.21 -9.03 11.09
N PRO A 363 14.77 -8.13 11.93
CA PRO A 363 15.30 -6.85 11.48
C PRO A 363 16.42 -6.89 10.43
N ASP A 364 17.14 -8.01 10.29
CA ASP A 364 18.15 -8.23 9.25
C ASP A 364 17.51 -8.58 7.88
N VAL A 365 16.51 -9.46 7.86
CA VAL A 365 15.70 -9.72 6.65
C VAL A 365 15.00 -8.44 6.16
N MET A 366 14.49 -7.63 7.09
CA MET A 366 13.89 -6.33 6.76
C MET A 366 14.88 -5.30 6.24
N ALA A 367 16.12 -5.30 6.77
CA ALA A 367 17.19 -4.45 6.27
C ALA A 367 17.63 -4.83 4.85
N GLU A 368 17.71 -6.13 4.55
CA GLU A 368 17.99 -6.62 3.19
C GLU A 368 16.87 -6.24 2.21
N PHE A 369 15.60 -6.48 2.58
CA PHE A 369 14.45 -6.11 1.75
C PHE A 369 14.38 -4.60 1.47
N LEU A 370 14.59 -3.76 2.48
CA LEU A 370 14.64 -2.30 2.33
C LEU A 370 15.77 -1.87 1.36
N GLY A 371 16.99 -2.40 1.54
CA GLY A 371 18.13 -2.05 0.69
C GLY A 371 17.99 -2.51 -0.76
N GLU A 372 17.50 -3.73 -0.98
CA GLU A 372 17.36 -4.31 -2.32
C GLU A 372 16.17 -3.75 -3.11
N THR A 373 15.07 -3.40 -2.45
CA THR A 373 13.95 -2.69 -3.11
C THR A 373 14.35 -1.27 -3.52
N TRP A 374 15.15 -0.57 -2.71
CA TRP A 374 15.72 0.73 -3.08
C TRP A 374 16.72 0.62 -4.24
N ARG A 375 17.63 -0.36 -4.21
CA ARG A 375 18.52 -0.67 -5.34
C ARG A 375 17.73 -0.88 -6.62
N PHE A 376 16.66 -1.66 -6.55
CA PHE A 376 15.77 -1.88 -7.69
C PHE A 376 15.14 -0.56 -8.18
N PHE A 377 14.49 0.23 -7.31
CA PHE A 377 13.86 1.49 -7.74
C PHE A 377 14.83 2.53 -8.31
N LEU A 378 16.06 2.61 -7.79
CA LEU A 378 17.09 3.55 -8.29
C LEU A 378 17.62 3.17 -9.69
N THR A 379 17.69 1.87 -10.01
CA THR A 379 18.40 1.33 -11.18
C THR A 379 17.52 0.70 -12.26
N ALA A 380 16.33 0.21 -11.93
CA ALA A 380 15.48 -0.52 -12.86
C ALA A 380 14.89 0.43 -13.91
N SER A 381 15.25 0.20 -15.17
CA SER A 381 14.80 1.01 -16.30
C SER A 381 14.52 0.17 -17.55
N ASP A 382 13.58 0.64 -18.36
CA ASP A 382 13.24 0.11 -19.68
C ASP A 382 12.73 1.27 -20.54
N ALA A 383 13.36 1.50 -21.69
CA ALA A 383 13.06 2.63 -22.56
C ALA A 383 11.70 2.54 -23.30
N SER A 384 10.99 1.41 -23.20
CA SER A 384 9.66 1.18 -23.77
C SER A 384 8.54 1.18 -22.73
N LEU A 385 8.86 1.03 -21.44
CA LEU A 385 7.87 0.92 -20.35
C LEU A 385 7.96 2.03 -19.29
N GLY A 386 9.18 2.43 -18.90
CA GLY A 386 9.43 3.44 -17.88
C GLY A 386 9.27 4.87 -18.38
N ASP A 387 9.43 5.85 -17.48
CA ASP A 387 9.27 7.27 -17.82
C ASP A 387 10.48 7.78 -18.63
N PRO A 388 10.30 8.23 -19.90
CA PRO A 388 11.40 8.69 -20.74
C PRO A 388 12.04 10.00 -20.24
N ASN A 389 11.35 10.77 -19.40
CA ASN A 389 11.88 11.98 -18.79
C ASN A 389 12.81 11.66 -17.58
N ASP A 390 12.69 10.45 -17.03
CA ASP A 390 13.49 9.91 -15.93
C ASP A 390 14.40 8.77 -16.41
N GLY A 391 14.93 8.89 -17.62
CA GLY A 391 15.88 7.92 -18.20
C GLY A 391 15.31 6.51 -18.43
N GLY A 392 13.99 6.38 -18.51
CA GLY A 392 13.30 5.09 -18.62
C GLY A 392 13.10 4.37 -17.29
N ARG A 393 13.30 5.01 -16.12
CA ARG A 393 13.10 4.35 -14.82
C ARG A 393 11.67 3.84 -14.62
N LEU A 394 11.56 2.65 -14.01
CA LEU A 394 10.28 1.99 -13.75
C LEU A 394 9.51 2.60 -12.57
N VAL A 395 10.15 3.30 -11.64
CA VAL A 395 9.50 3.98 -10.51
C VAL A 395 10.12 5.37 -10.33
N GLN A 396 9.26 6.39 -10.20
CA GLN A 396 9.68 7.78 -10.04
C GLN A 396 9.78 8.17 -8.56
N ARG A 397 8.81 7.75 -7.73
CA ARG A 397 8.81 7.95 -6.27
C ARG A 397 8.35 6.69 -5.55
N TRP A 398 8.80 6.46 -4.32
CA TRP A 398 8.35 5.38 -3.45
C TRP A 398 8.20 5.86 -2.00
N CYS A 399 7.23 5.29 -1.28
CA CYS A 399 6.91 5.64 0.10
C CYS A 399 6.95 4.38 0.98
N TRP A 400 7.84 4.37 1.97
CA TRP A 400 7.97 3.24 2.90
C TRP A 400 6.88 3.26 3.96
N PHE A 401 6.32 2.09 4.24
CA PHE A 401 5.41 1.83 5.37
C PHE A 401 6.20 1.20 6.54
N SER A 402 6.45 1.92 7.63
CA SER A 402 6.06 3.31 7.91
C SER A 402 7.09 3.99 8.81
N LEU A 403 6.87 5.27 9.18
CA LEU A 403 7.66 5.88 10.24
C LEU A 403 7.53 5.10 11.56
N ALA A 404 6.28 4.85 12.00
CA ALA A 404 5.94 4.01 13.15
C ALA A 404 4.46 3.60 13.14
N TYR A 405 4.17 2.30 13.28
CA TYR A 405 2.82 1.72 13.35
C TYR A 405 2.81 0.42 14.18
N PRO A 406 2.50 0.46 15.49
CA PRO A 406 2.58 -0.69 16.39
C PRO A 406 1.69 -1.90 16.02
N GLU A 407 0.72 -1.71 15.14
CA GLU A 407 -0.09 -2.77 14.54
C GLU A 407 0.70 -3.61 13.50
N TYR A 408 1.67 -3.01 12.79
CA TYR A 408 2.59 -3.67 11.85
C TYR A 408 4.06 -3.22 12.07
N PRO A 409 4.63 -3.44 13.26
CA PRO A 409 5.85 -2.75 13.73
C PRO A 409 7.13 -3.18 13.02
N THR A 410 7.09 -4.26 12.24
CA THR A 410 8.21 -4.82 11.47
C THR A 410 8.81 -3.83 10.47
N GLY A 411 8.02 -2.85 10.00
CA GLY A 411 8.46 -1.79 9.11
C GLY A 411 8.91 -0.50 9.80
N ASP A 412 8.83 -0.39 11.14
CA ASP A 412 8.99 0.88 11.85
C ASP A 412 10.43 1.41 11.80
N LEU A 413 10.58 2.70 11.50
CA LEU A 413 11.87 3.40 11.52
C LEU A 413 12.19 4.00 12.89
N VAL A 414 11.17 4.33 13.70
CA VAL A 414 11.33 4.84 15.08
C VAL A 414 10.47 4.08 16.11
N GLU A 415 11.04 3.84 17.28
CA GLU A 415 10.30 3.41 18.47
C GLU A 415 9.34 4.53 18.92
N ARG A 416 8.05 4.42 18.58
CA ARG A 416 7.02 5.45 18.84
C ARG A 416 7.06 6.06 20.25
N ASP A 417 7.22 5.23 21.27
CA ASP A 417 7.16 5.66 22.68
C ASP A 417 8.45 6.32 23.18
N ARG A 418 9.56 6.22 22.42
CA ARG A 418 10.87 6.75 22.82
C ARG A 418 11.46 7.78 21.85
N GLY A 419 10.98 7.83 20.60
CA GLY A 419 11.59 8.62 19.52
C GLY A 419 12.98 8.14 19.11
N ALA A 420 13.35 6.90 19.47
CA ALA A 420 14.65 6.30 19.14
C ALA A 420 14.58 5.58 17.79
N TRP A 421 15.65 5.64 17.00
CA TRP A 421 15.75 4.87 15.75
C TRP A 421 15.73 3.36 16.03
N THR A 422 14.91 2.62 15.28
CA THR A 422 14.97 1.16 15.27
C THR A 422 16.25 0.68 14.55
N GLN A 423 16.54 -0.62 14.58
CA GLN A 423 17.61 -1.19 13.75
C GLN A 423 17.40 -0.87 12.25
N LEU A 424 16.15 -0.90 11.79
CA LEU A 424 15.80 -0.55 10.40
C LEU A 424 15.95 0.95 10.12
N GLY A 425 15.60 1.82 11.07
CA GLY A 425 15.88 3.25 11.01
C GLY A 425 17.38 3.55 10.91
N LEU A 426 18.23 2.84 11.67
CA LEU A 426 19.69 2.98 11.56
C LEU A 426 20.23 2.50 10.20
N VAL A 427 19.62 1.48 9.58
CA VAL A 427 19.95 1.05 8.21
C VAL A 427 19.54 2.12 7.20
N TRP A 428 18.33 2.68 7.30
CA TRP A 428 17.88 3.80 6.46
C TRP A 428 18.86 4.97 6.49
N LEU A 429 19.23 5.42 7.69
CA LEU A 429 20.20 6.51 7.89
C LEU A 429 21.59 6.20 7.30
N SER A 430 21.96 4.92 7.18
CA SER A 430 23.23 4.50 6.57
C SER A 430 23.22 4.55 5.03
N MET A 431 22.03 4.54 4.40
CA MET A 431 21.86 4.63 2.95
C MET A 431 21.67 6.08 2.46
N MET A 432 21.37 7.02 3.37
CA MET A 432 21.29 8.44 3.05
C MET A 432 22.65 9.07 2.72
N PRO A 433 22.70 10.09 1.83
CA PRO A 433 23.87 10.95 1.71
C PRO A 433 24.06 11.77 3.00
N ARG A 434 25.33 12.09 3.30
CA ARG A 434 25.79 12.74 4.54
C ARG A 434 26.17 14.19 4.33
#